data_AF-R9KNY4-F1
#
_entry.id   AF-R9KNY4-F1
#
_cell.length_a   1.000
_cell.length_b   1.000
_cell.length_c   1.000
_cell.angle_alpha   90.00
_cell.angle_beta   90.00
_cell.angle_gamma   90.00
#
_symmetry.space_group_name_H-M   'P 1'
#
loop_
_entity.id
_entity.type
_entity.pdbx_description
1 polymer ?
#
loop_
_entity_poly.entity_id
_entity_poly.type
_entity_poly.pdbx_seq_one_letter_code
_entity_poly.pdbx_strand_id
1 'polypeptide(L)'
;MEASIKSRYSNEVLDRIFSYFMRMVLHLQNSGIEKLPLENNFEEPLKSFMDIAVGLIIDGQPPEIASLILDAEYDAILSGSAVSVKTAMSLRLIKELSWHIHYDKDYYGYLLSTVNLWGNEVFKYASRTFYPNPSEEIKERYQIHDLIKYMPKEAFRLDDY
;
A
#
# COMPACT_ATOMS: atom_id res chain seq x y z
N MET A 1 20.13 -22.64 -7.18
CA MET A 1 19.84 -21.20 -7.15
C MET A 1 18.54 -21.05 -6.37
N GLU A 2 18.59 -20.64 -5.10
CA GLU A 2 17.37 -20.47 -4.29
C GLU A 2 16.51 -19.36 -4.90
N ALA A 3 15.21 -19.62 -5.04
CA ALA A 3 14.25 -18.62 -5.49
C ALA A 3 14.25 -17.46 -4.48
N SER A 4 14.47 -16.22 -4.94
CA SER A 4 14.42 -15.04 -4.08
C SER A 4 13.05 -14.92 -3.41
N ILE A 5 12.99 -14.34 -2.20
CA ILE A 5 11.71 -14.09 -1.49
C ILE A 5 10.71 -13.38 -2.40
N LYS A 6 11.18 -12.39 -3.17
CA LYS A 6 10.40 -11.71 -4.22
C LYS A 6 9.79 -12.70 -5.22
N SER A 7 10.59 -13.59 -5.81
CA SER A 7 10.06 -14.58 -6.78
C SER A 7 9.05 -15.57 -6.18
N ARG A 8 9.10 -15.80 -4.86
CA ARG A 8 8.19 -16.74 -4.18
C ARG A 8 6.85 -16.12 -3.77
N TYR A 9 6.85 -14.84 -3.41
CA TYR A 9 5.67 -14.19 -2.81
C TYR A 9 5.13 -13.00 -3.59
N SER A 10 5.93 -12.35 -4.44
CA SER A 10 5.41 -11.28 -5.31
C SER A 10 4.35 -11.85 -6.25
N ASN A 11 3.28 -11.08 -6.42
CA ASN A 11 2.20 -11.41 -7.32
C ASN A 11 1.40 -10.15 -7.64
N GLU A 12 0.63 -10.21 -8.72
CA GLU A 12 -0.15 -9.08 -9.24
C GLU A 12 -1.15 -8.49 -8.23
N VAL A 13 -1.64 -9.29 -7.27
CA VAL A 13 -2.57 -8.81 -6.24
C VAL A 13 -1.85 -7.95 -5.22
N LEU A 14 -0.68 -8.38 -4.73
CA LEU A 14 0.16 -7.55 -3.87
C LEU A 14 0.58 -6.27 -4.60
N ASP A 15 0.86 -6.37 -5.90
CA ASP A 15 1.22 -5.21 -6.69
C ASP A 15 0.11 -4.16 -6.70
N ARG A 16 -1.12 -4.61 -6.96
CA ARG A 16 -2.30 -3.74 -6.88
C ARG A 16 -2.53 -3.15 -5.49
N ILE A 17 -2.28 -3.91 -4.42
CA ILE A 17 -2.43 -3.44 -3.03
C ILE A 17 -1.40 -2.34 -2.73
N PHE A 18 -0.12 -2.56 -3.05
CA PHE A 18 0.90 -1.53 -2.87
C PHE A 18 0.58 -0.26 -3.67
N SER A 19 0.21 -0.39 -4.94
CA SER A 19 -0.18 0.75 -5.76
C SER A 19 -1.39 1.49 -5.17
N TYR A 20 -2.40 0.77 -4.66
CA TYR A 20 -3.55 1.39 -3.97
C TYR A 20 -3.10 2.23 -2.77
N PHE A 21 -2.26 1.68 -1.91
CA PHE A 21 -1.77 2.39 -0.72
C PHE A 21 -0.78 3.53 -1.06
N MET A 22 0.02 3.40 -2.11
CA MET A 22 0.84 4.51 -2.62
C MET A 22 -0.03 5.67 -3.09
N ARG A 23 -1.09 5.40 -3.85
CA ARG A 23 -2.07 6.41 -4.28
C ARG A 23 -2.73 7.07 -3.08
N MET A 24 -3.15 6.26 -2.10
CA MET A 24 -3.75 6.76 -0.87
C MET A 24 -2.81 7.69 -0.10
N VAL A 25 -1.52 7.34 0.02
CA VAL A 25 -0.50 8.20 0.63
C VAL A 25 -0.39 9.54 -0.10
N LEU A 26 -0.34 9.54 -1.44
CA LEU A 26 -0.29 10.78 -2.21
C LEU A 26 -1.57 11.62 -2.03
N HIS A 27 -2.74 10.99 -1.96
CA HIS A 27 -4.00 11.68 -1.67
C HIS A 27 -4.06 12.28 -0.27
N LEU A 28 -3.58 11.54 0.75
CA LEU A 28 -3.48 12.03 2.13
C LEU A 28 -2.56 13.25 2.21
N GLN A 29 -1.45 13.24 1.48
CA GLN A 29 -0.51 14.37 1.41
C GLN A 29 -1.11 15.59 0.70
N ASN A 30 -1.84 15.40 -0.40
CA ASN A 30 -2.32 16.49 -1.24
C ASN A 30 -3.68 17.05 -0.83
N SER A 31 -4.57 16.21 -0.29
CA SER A 31 -5.98 16.53 -0.05
C SER A 31 -6.52 15.98 1.28
N GLY A 32 -5.66 15.41 2.14
CA GLY A 32 -6.11 14.72 3.33
C GLY A 32 -7.07 13.57 2.99
N ILE A 33 -8.11 13.40 3.80
CA ILE A 33 -9.10 12.32 3.64
C ILE A 33 -10.20 12.62 2.61
N GLU A 34 -10.27 13.84 2.06
CA GLU A 34 -11.40 14.30 1.24
C GLU A 34 -11.64 13.48 -0.03
N LYS A 35 -10.57 12.88 -0.57
CA LYS A 35 -10.62 12.06 -1.79
C LYS A 35 -10.62 10.56 -1.51
N LEU A 36 -10.84 10.16 -0.26
CA LEU A 36 -10.94 8.77 0.16
C LEU A 36 -12.42 8.37 0.37
N PRO A 37 -12.78 7.08 0.21
CA PRO A 37 -11.92 5.98 -0.25
C PRO A 37 -11.63 6.07 -1.75
N LEU A 38 -10.49 5.51 -2.18
CA LEU A 38 -10.19 5.36 -3.60
C LEU A 38 -11.03 4.23 -4.19
N GLU A 39 -11.13 4.18 -5.52
CA GLU A 39 -11.83 3.10 -6.20
C GLU A 39 -11.22 1.72 -5.85
N ASN A 40 -12.06 0.85 -5.27
CA ASN A 40 -11.69 -0.49 -4.84
C ASN A 40 -12.31 -1.55 -5.76
N ASN A 41 -11.47 -2.10 -6.65
CA ASN A 41 -11.83 -3.14 -7.62
C ASN A 41 -11.22 -4.51 -7.28
N PHE A 42 -10.91 -4.78 -6.01
CA PHE A 42 -10.48 -6.11 -5.58
C PHE A 42 -11.65 -7.10 -5.60
N GLU A 43 -11.33 -8.39 -5.64
CA GLU A 43 -12.30 -9.47 -5.48
C GLU A 43 -12.45 -9.84 -3.99
N GLU A 44 -13.56 -10.47 -3.62
CA GLU A 44 -13.73 -11.01 -2.28
C GLU A 44 -12.69 -12.10 -1.97
N PRO A 45 -12.16 -12.18 -0.74
CA PRO A 45 -12.51 -11.38 0.44
C PRO A 45 -11.72 -10.07 0.58
N LEU A 46 -10.80 -9.77 -0.34
CA LEU A 46 -9.89 -8.62 -0.23
C LEU A 46 -10.64 -7.29 -0.35
N LYS A 47 -11.70 -7.26 -1.15
CA LYS A 47 -12.53 -6.07 -1.34
C LYS A 47 -13.13 -5.60 -0.02
N SER A 48 -13.92 -6.44 0.63
CA SER A 48 -14.55 -6.11 1.92
C SER A 48 -13.52 -5.76 2.99
N PHE A 49 -12.42 -6.50 3.06
CA PHE A 49 -11.36 -6.23 4.04
C PHE A 49 -10.66 -4.89 3.80
N MET A 50 -10.40 -4.52 2.53
CA MET A 50 -9.87 -3.20 2.17
C MET A 50 -10.86 -2.07 2.51
N ASP A 51 -12.15 -2.26 2.25
CA ASP A 51 -13.19 -1.27 2.58
C ASP A 51 -13.24 -1.00 4.09
N ILE A 52 -13.13 -2.05 4.91
CA ILE A 52 -13.04 -1.92 6.38
C ILE A 52 -11.77 -1.18 6.76
N ALA A 53 -10.61 -1.62 6.25
CA ALA A 53 -9.32 -1.03 6.59
C ALA A 53 -9.25 0.47 6.26
N VAL A 54 -9.76 0.88 5.10
CA VAL A 54 -9.81 2.29 4.68
C VAL A 54 -10.89 3.06 5.46
N GLY A 55 -12.04 2.45 5.74
CA GLY A 55 -13.08 3.04 6.57
C GLY A 55 -12.57 3.43 7.96
N LEU A 56 -11.79 2.56 8.61
CA LEU A 56 -11.18 2.84 9.91
C LEU A 56 -10.21 4.05 9.88
N ILE A 57 -9.53 4.27 8.74
CA ILE A 57 -8.67 5.44 8.53
C ILE A 57 -9.52 6.71 8.41
N ILE A 58 -10.54 6.68 7.55
CA ILE A 58 -11.42 7.83 7.30
C ILE A 58 -12.17 8.24 8.56
N ASP A 59 -12.65 7.26 9.33
CA ASP A 59 -13.37 7.47 10.58
C ASP A 59 -12.46 7.95 11.72
N GLY A 60 -11.13 7.98 11.52
CA GLY A 60 -10.16 8.42 12.51
C GLY A 60 -10.17 7.55 13.77
N GLN A 61 -10.39 6.25 13.62
CA GLN A 61 -10.49 5.35 14.76
C GLN A 61 -9.17 5.30 15.55
N PRO A 62 -9.22 5.18 16.90
CA PRO A 62 -8.03 4.95 17.70
C PRO A 62 -7.33 3.65 17.29
N PRO A 63 -5.99 3.57 17.40
CA PRO A 63 -5.23 2.40 16.98
C PRO A 63 -5.72 1.12 17.68
N GLU A 64 -5.98 1.14 18.99
CA GLU A 64 -6.42 -0.05 19.71
C GLU A 64 -7.74 -0.61 19.17
N ILE A 65 -8.65 0.28 18.75
CA ILE A 65 -9.95 -0.09 18.16
C ILE A 65 -9.77 -0.62 16.74
N ALA A 66 -8.98 0.07 15.92
CA ALA A 66 -8.71 -0.38 14.56
C ALA A 66 -8.01 -1.74 14.54
N SER A 67 -7.08 -2.01 15.46
CA SER A 67 -6.38 -3.29 15.53
C SER A 67 -7.35 -4.40 15.88
N LEU A 68 -8.18 -4.18 16.91
CA LEU A 68 -9.17 -5.16 17.36
C LEU A 68 -10.09 -5.58 16.21
N ILE A 69 -10.61 -4.61 15.45
CA ILE A 69 -11.51 -4.85 14.32
C ILE A 69 -10.77 -5.58 13.20
N LEU A 70 -9.60 -5.10 12.78
CA LEU A 70 -8.84 -5.72 11.70
C LEU A 70 -8.38 -7.15 12.02
N ASP A 71 -8.01 -7.41 13.29
CA ASP A 71 -7.68 -8.76 13.76
C ASP A 71 -8.89 -9.68 13.72
N ALA A 72 -10.04 -9.23 14.25
CA ALA A 72 -11.27 -10.03 14.26
C ALA A 72 -11.75 -10.37 12.83
N GLU A 73 -11.74 -9.40 11.92
CA GLU A 73 -12.12 -9.60 10.52
C GLU A 73 -11.15 -10.54 9.78
N TYR A 74 -9.85 -10.38 10.01
CA TYR A 74 -8.83 -11.25 9.45
C TYR A 74 -9.02 -12.71 9.90
N ASP A 75 -9.22 -12.94 11.21
CA ASP A 75 -9.42 -14.27 11.77
C ASP A 75 -10.74 -14.91 11.33
N ALA A 76 -11.81 -14.11 11.20
CA ALA A 76 -13.10 -14.57 10.67
C ALA A 76 -12.97 -15.06 9.21
N ILE A 77 -12.25 -14.32 8.36
CA ILE A 77 -12.01 -14.72 6.96
C ILE A 77 -11.19 -16.02 6.90
N LEU A 78 -10.13 -16.13 7.70
CA LEU A 78 -9.25 -17.31 7.70
C LEU A 78 -9.93 -18.56 8.26
N SER A 79 -10.84 -18.41 9.22
CA SER A 79 -11.57 -19.54 9.81
C SER A 79 -12.72 -20.04 8.95
N GLY A 80 -13.28 -19.20 8.07
CA GLY A 80 -14.45 -19.51 7.26
C GLY A 80 -14.20 -20.31 5.98
N SER A 81 -12.96 -20.44 5.50
CA SER A 81 -12.67 -21.17 4.25
C SER A 81 -11.20 -21.61 4.11
N ALA A 82 -10.91 -22.52 3.18
CA ALA A 82 -9.54 -22.84 2.78
C ALA A 82 -8.92 -21.67 2.00
N VAL A 83 -8.45 -20.65 2.72
CA VAL A 83 -7.84 -19.46 2.13
C VAL A 83 -6.45 -19.80 1.59
N SER A 84 -6.17 -19.39 0.35
CA SER A 84 -4.85 -19.58 -0.24
C SER A 84 -3.79 -18.74 0.49
N VAL A 85 -2.53 -19.20 0.53
CA VAL A 85 -1.41 -18.41 1.09
C VAL A 85 -1.33 -17.02 0.46
N LYS A 86 -1.60 -16.91 -0.86
CA LYS A 86 -1.62 -15.63 -1.58
C LYS A 86 -2.70 -14.67 -1.02
N THR A 87 -3.89 -15.18 -0.76
CA THR A 87 -5.00 -14.40 -0.20
C THR A 87 -4.70 -14.01 1.25
N ALA A 88 -4.21 -14.94 2.08
CA ALA A 88 -3.83 -14.65 3.46
C ALA A 88 -2.74 -13.57 3.55
N MET A 89 -1.71 -13.67 2.70
CA MET A 89 -0.65 -12.64 2.59
C MET A 89 -1.21 -11.28 2.13
N SER A 90 -2.18 -11.29 1.22
CA SER A 90 -2.80 -10.05 0.72
C SER A 90 -3.64 -9.36 1.80
N LEU A 91 -4.44 -10.13 2.55
CA LEU A 91 -5.17 -9.63 3.72
C LEU A 91 -4.22 -9.08 4.78
N ARG A 92 -3.14 -9.82 5.09
CA ARG A 92 -2.14 -9.37 6.05
C ARG A 92 -1.47 -8.07 5.59
N LEU A 93 -1.12 -7.97 4.32
CA LEU A 93 -0.52 -6.76 3.76
C LEU A 93 -1.47 -5.56 3.85
N ILE A 94 -2.76 -5.75 3.54
CA ILE A 94 -3.77 -4.69 3.69
C ILE A 94 -3.80 -4.19 5.13
N LYS A 95 -3.88 -5.11 6.10
CA LYS A 95 -3.88 -4.78 7.53
C LYS A 95 -2.66 -3.96 7.93
N GLU A 96 -1.47 -4.44 7.58
CA GLU A 96 -0.20 -3.81 7.97
C GLU A 96 -0.05 -2.43 7.31
N LEU A 97 -0.36 -2.30 6.01
CA LEU A 97 -0.29 -1.02 5.33
C LEU A 97 -1.30 -0.02 5.87
N SER A 98 -2.56 -0.43 6.11
CA SER A 98 -3.56 0.48 6.69
C SER A 98 -3.15 0.96 8.07
N TRP A 99 -2.57 0.08 8.88
CA TRP A 99 -2.11 0.40 10.22
C TRP A 99 -0.96 1.41 10.21
N HIS A 100 0.13 1.05 9.52
CA HIS A 100 1.34 1.86 9.50
C HIS A 100 1.10 3.20 8.78
N ILE A 101 0.26 3.23 7.74
CA ILE A 101 -0.08 4.50 7.07
C ILE A 101 -0.87 5.44 7.95
N HIS A 102 -1.79 4.91 8.76
CA HIS A 102 -2.62 5.75 9.61
C HIS A 102 -1.86 6.27 10.85
N TYR A 103 -1.08 5.40 11.50
CA TYR A 103 -0.60 5.69 12.86
C TYR A 103 0.90 5.98 12.96
N ASP A 104 1.72 5.58 11.98
CA ASP A 104 3.15 5.87 12.06
C ASP A 104 3.42 7.32 11.69
N LYS A 105 4.34 7.94 12.42
CA LYS A 105 4.89 9.26 12.07
C LYS A 105 5.62 9.24 10.72
N ASP A 106 6.08 8.08 10.29
CA ASP A 106 6.92 7.89 9.12
C ASP A 106 6.41 6.75 8.23
N TYR A 107 5.14 6.85 7.85
CA TYR A 107 4.49 5.86 6.99
C TYR A 107 5.17 5.71 5.61
N TYR A 108 5.82 6.76 5.12
CA TYR A 108 6.54 6.72 3.85
C TYR A 108 7.76 5.79 3.95
N GLY A 109 8.51 5.89 5.05
CA GLY A 109 9.63 4.99 5.35
C GLY A 109 9.19 3.54 5.48
N TYR A 110 8.06 3.29 6.15
CA TYR A 110 7.49 1.94 6.22
C TYR A 110 7.20 1.39 4.82
N LEU A 111 6.51 2.16 3.97
CA LEU A 111 6.18 1.71 2.62
C LEU A 111 7.43 1.38 1.80
N LEU A 112 8.47 2.22 1.84
CA LEU A 112 9.74 1.94 1.16
C LEU A 112 10.47 0.71 1.71
N SER A 113 10.35 0.43 3.01
CA SER A 113 10.94 -0.78 3.60
C SER A 113 10.37 -2.08 3.04
N THR A 114 9.18 -2.02 2.43
CA THR A 114 8.51 -3.18 1.82
C THR A 114 8.96 -3.48 0.38
N VAL A 115 9.96 -2.77 -0.15
CA VAL A 115 10.44 -2.88 -1.55
C VAL A 115 10.76 -4.31 -2.02
N ASN A 116 11.15 -5.20 -1.11
CA ASN A 116 11.41 -6.61 -1.41
C ASN A 116 10.17 -7.41 -1.82
N LEU A 117 8.98 -6.90 -1.52
CA LEU A 117 7.69 -7.50 -1.89
C LEU A 117 7.13 -6.90 -3.18
N TRP A 118 7.73 -5.83 -3.71
CA TRP A 118 7.24 -5.15 -4.90
C TRP A 118 7.56 -5.94 -6.17
N GLY A 119 6.52 -6.31 -6.91
CA GLY A 119 6.63 -6.82 -8.27
C GLY A 119 6.88 -5.70 -9.28
N ASN A 120 6.95 -6.09 -10.55
CA ASN A 120 7.37 -5.18 -11.62
C ASN A 120 6.37 -4.04 -11.86
N GLU A 121 5.06 -4.28 -11.68
CA GLU A 121 4.07 -3.24 -11.91
C GLU A 121 4.10 -2.17 -10.80
N VAL A 122 4.34 -2.57 -9.55
CA VAL A 122 4.56 -1.58 -8.46
C VAL A 122 5.80 -0.78 -8.72
N PHE A 123 6.91 -1.39 -9.11
CA PHE A 123 8.14 -0.64 -9.42
C PHE A 123 7.90 0.38 -10.53
N LYS A 124 7.20 -0.02 -11.59
CA LYS A 124 6.86 0.86 -12.71
C LYS A 124 5.95 2.00 -12.28
N TYR A 125 4.92 1.73 -11.48
CA TYR A 125 4.05 2.75 -10.90
C TYR A 125 4.87 3.69 -9.98
N ALA A 126 5.72 3.10 -9.13
CA ALA A 126 6.51 3.85 -8.17
C ALA A 126 7.47 4.81 -8.86
N SER A 127 8.21 4.35 -9.87
CA SER A 127 9.12 5.21 -10.62
C SER A 127 8.41 6.34 -11.36
N ARG A 128 7.25 6.06 -11.97
CA ARG A 128 6.55 7.02 -12.84
C ARG A 128 5.70 8.03 -12.07
N THR A 129 5.18 7.64 -10.91
CA THR A 129 4.15 8.42 -10.20
C THR A 129 4.47 8.58 -8.73
N PHE A 130 4.80 7.50 -8.01
CA PHE A 130 5.00 7.60 -6.56
C PHE A 130 6.24 8.39 -6.17
N TYR A 131 7.42 8.05 -6.68
CA TYR A 131 8.68 8.73 -6.33
C TYR A 131 8.74 10.21 -6.74
N PRO A 132 8.20 10.63 -7.90
CA PRO A 132 8.25 12.03 -8.29
C PRO A 132 7.30 12.98 -7.51
N ASN A 133 6.23 12.46 -6.90
CA ASN A 133 5.15 13.27 -6.31
C ASN A 133 5.35 13.79 -4.86
N PRO A 134 6.06 13.11 -3.95
CA PRO A 134 6.21 13.55 -2.57
C PRO A 134 6.85 14.93 -2.45
N SER A 135 6.72 15.53 -1.27
CA SER A 135 7.41 16.78 -0.95
C SER A 135 8.93 16.64 -1.08
N GLU A 136 9.63 17.75 -1.33
CA GLU A 136 11.10 17.75 -1.41
C GLU A 136 11.75 17.25 -0.11
N GLU A 137 11.16 17.52 1.06
CA GLU A 137 11.61 16.97 2.34
C GLU A 137 11.65 15.42 2.32
N ILE A 138 10.59 14.79 1.82
CA ILE A 138 10.54 13.32 1.70
C ILE A 138 11.55 12.83 0.68
N LYS A 139 11.68 13.54 -0.46
CA LYS A 139 12.64 13.15 -1.50
C LYS A 139 14.08 13.22 -1.03
N GLU A 140 14.44 14.25 -0.26
CA GLU A 140 15.76 14.39 0.35
C GLU A 140 16.01 13.30 1.39
N ARG A 141 15.07 13.11 2.34
CA ARG A 141 15.17 12.13 3.42
C ARG A 141 15.41 10.70 2.91
N TYR A 142 14.74 10.34 1.82
CA TYR A 142 14.79 8.99 1.25
C TYR A 142 15.64 8.85 -0.01
N GLN A 143 16.43 9.88 -0.34
CA GLN A 143 17.29 9.89 -1.53
C GLN A 143 16.54 9.55 -2.82
N ILE A 144 15.27 9.97 -2.92
CA ILE A 144 14.40 9.65 -4.04
C ILE A 144 14.92 10.26 -5.34
N HIS A 145 15.61 11.40 -5.26
CA HIS A 145 16.29 12.02 -6.39
C HIS A 145 17.24 11.04 -7.09
N ASP A 146 17.93 10.16 -6.37
CA ASP A 146 18.80 9.14 -6.97
C ASP A 146 18.00 8.02 -7.65
N LEU A 147 16.81 7.69 -7.13
CA LEU A 147 15.92 6.68 -7.71
C LEU A 147 15.31 7.12 -9.05
N ILE A 148 15.08 8.43 -9.24
CA ILE A 148 14.45 8.97 -10.46
C ILE A 148 15.41 9.77 -11.34
N LYS A 149 16.68 9.90 -10.96
CA LYS A 149 17.70 10.72 -11.66
C LYS A 149 17.79 10.48 -13.16
N TYR A 150 17.68 9.22 -13.56
CA TYR A 150 17.85 8.78 -14.95
C TYR A 150 16.54 8.56 -15.69
N MET A 151 15.40 8.81 -15.03
CA MET A 151 14.08 8.72 -15.66
C MET A 151 13.86 9.92 -16.59
N PRO A 152 13.46 9.70 -17.86
CA PRO A 152 13.02 10.79 -18.73
C PRO A 152 11.82 11.51 -18.12
N LYS A 153 11.79 12.84 -18.19
CA LYS A 153 10.70 13.64 -17.59
C LYS A 153 9.35 13.32 -18.22
N GLU A 154 9.35 12.95 -19.50
CA GLU A 154 8.17 12.56 -20.27
C GLU A 154 7.61 11.20 -19.85
N ALA A 155 8.39 10.40 -19.12
CA ALA A 155 7.94 9.12 -18.58
C ALA A 155 7.15 9.26 -17.27
N PHE A 156 7.21 10.44 -16.63
CA PHE A 156 6.46 10.71 -15.42
C PHE A 156 4.97 10.82 -15.69
N ARG A 157 4.18 10.32 -14.76
CA ARG A 157 2.72 10.33 -14.75
C ARG A 157 2.27 10.92 -13.42
N LEU A 158 2.52 12.21 -13.25
CA LEU A 158 2.32 12.88 -11.96
C LEU A 158 0.86 12.91 -11.52
N ASP A 159 -0.08 12.88 -12.47
CA ASP A 159 -1.52 12.94 -12.22
C ASP A 159 -2.19 11.55 -12.09
N ASP A 160 -1.41 10.46 -12.11
CA ASP A 160 -1.90 9.07 -12.06
C ASP A 160 -2.01 8.56 -10.61
N TYR A 161 -2.46 9.42 -9.67
CA TYR A 161 -2.74 9.07 -8.28
C TYR A 161 -4.24 8.94 -8.01
#